data_AF-A0A421JGP7-F1
#
_entry.id   AF-A0A421JGP7-F1
#
_cell.length_a   1.000
_cell.length_b   1.000
_cell.length_c   1.000
_cell.angle_alpha   90.00
_cell.angle_beta   90.00
_cell.angle_gamma   90.00
#
_symmetry.space_group_name_H-M   'P 1'
#
loop_
_entity.id
_entity.type
_entity.pdbx_description
1 polymer ?
#
loop_
_entity_poly.entity_id
_entity_poly.type
_entity_poly.pdbx_seq_one_letter_code
_entity_poly.pdbx_strand_id
1 'polypeptide(L)'
;MSNILYKYFLKKTALDHIATMGPSEDPYFEEIPPEELHFYQRKGARRKRHMPDFIPKKDLKILNSVKRKAYSLDLQLSLCGLRLGWAGVIGLLPWVGDIIACCFAVMLVKKANSIDGGLPAELHSRMMMNVAFDFGIGLIPVVGDFINILYKCNSRNFVLLEKYLVSKYGNEAVNTGPKEPRTQAEQAVKANAQAQAHARMDKNQPPPAHVTV
;
A
#
# COMPACT_ATOMS: atom_id res chain seq x y z
N MET A 1 10.94 -6.75 26.45
CA MET A 1 12.35 -7.16 26.36
C MET A 1 12.76 -7.54 24.92
N SER A 2 12.03 -8.43 24.21
CA SER A 2 12.37 -8.82 22.82
C SER A 2 12.41 -7.66 21.80
N ASN A 3 11.48 -6.70 21.89
CA ASN A 3 11.37 -5.60 20.91
C ASN A 3 12.59 -4.66 20.86
N ILE A 4 13.28 -4.45 21.99
CA ILE A 4 14.41 -3.51 22.06
C ILE A 4 15.64 -4.14 21.39
N LEU A 5 15.89 -5.43 21.66
CA LEU A 5 17.00 -6.16 21.07
C LEU A 5 16.79 -6.36 19.56
N TYR A 6 15.55 -6.62 19.15
CA TYR A 6 15.16 -6.70 17.74
C TYR A 6 15.38 -5.38 17.00
N LYS A 7 14.90 -4.25 17.56
CA LYS A 7 15.14 -2.91 16.98
C LYS A 7 16.64 -2.56 16.94
N TYR A 8 17.41 -2.94 17.97
CA TYR A 8 18.85 -2.72 17.99
C TYR A 8 19.58 -3.54 16.91
N PHE A 9 19.21 -4.81 16.73
CA PHE A 9 19.80 -5.67 15.72
C PHE A 9 19.49 -5.20 14.29
N LEU A 10 18.23 -4.82 14.01
CA LEU A 10 17.81 -4.26 12.73
C LEU A 10 18.58 -2.99 12.38
N LYS A 11 18.73 -2.07 13.34
CA LYS A 11 19.43 -0.80 13.14
C LYS A 11 20.92 -1.02 12.90
N LYS A 12 21.54 -1.98 13.60
CA LYS A 12 22.97 -2.28 13.48
C LYS A 12 23.32 -2.98 12.16
N THR A 13 22.39 -3.75 11.61
CA THR A 13 22.54 -4.45 10.33
C THR A 13 22.06 -3.65 9.13
N ALA A 14 21.55 -2.42 9.35
CA ALA A 14 20.86 -1.62 8.35
C ALA A 14 19.75 -2.42 7.64
N LEU A 15 19.07 -3.35 8.32
CA LEU A 15 17.97 -4.14 7.74
C LEU A 15 16.60 -3.49 7.96
N ASP A 16 16.59 -2.30 8.56
CA ASP A 16 15.41 -1.48 8.84
C ASP A 16 14.65 -1.12 7.57
N HIS A 17 15.32 -0.67 6.52
CA HIS A 17 14.69 -0.33 5.24
C HIS A 17 14.06 -1.54 4.53
N ILE A 18 14.55 -2.76 4.79
CA ILE A 18 13.98 -4.01 4.26
C ILE A 18 12.80 -4.48 5.10
N ALA A 19 12.78 -4.21 6.41
CA ALA A 19 11.64 -4.56 7.26
C ALA A 19 10.47 -3.57 7.10
N THR A 20 10.75 -2.31 6.80
CA THR A 20 9.72 -1.27 6.67
C THR A 20 8.95 -1.38 5.34
N MET A 21 7.63 -1.57 5.42
CA MET A 21 6.75 -1.75 4.25
C MET A 21 5.92 -0.51 3.89
N GLY A 22 6.25 0.64 4.47
CA GLY A 22 5.54 1.91 4.26
C GLY A 22 5.75 2.90 5.41
N PRO A 23 4.99 4.00 5.44
CA PRO A 23 5.08 5.00 6.51
C PRO A 23 4.63 4.47 7.89
N SER A 24 3.81 3.41 7.93
CA SER A 24 3.41 2.69 9.15
C SER A 24 4.29 1.45 9.37
N GLU A 25 4.83 1.24 10.58
CA GLU A 25 5.65 0.05 10.92
C GLU A 25 4.92 -1.29 10.64
N ASP A 26 3.58 -1.32 10.70
CA ASP A 26 2.77 -2.54 10.51
C ASP A 26 1.53 -2.28 9.63
N PRO A 27 1.32 -3.05 8.54
CA PRO A 27 0.16 -2.87 7.65
C PRO A 27 -1.16 -3.43 8.20
N TYR A 28 -1.14 -4.27 9.23
CA TYR A 28 -2.35 -4.93 9.73
C TYR A 28 -2.93 -4.31 10.99
N PHE A 29 -2.08 -3.69 11.80
CA PHE A 29 -2.42 -3.16 13.11
C PHE A 29 -2.05 -1.69 13.23
N GLU A 30 -2.97 -0.93 13.79
CA GLU A 30 -2.81 0.49 14.08
C GLU A 30 -2.78 0.70 15.58
N GLU A 31 -1.96 1.64 16.04
CA GLU A 31 -1.95 2.05 17.44
C GLU A 31 -3.21 2.86 17.72
N ILE A 32 -3.93 2.48 18.77
CA ILE A 32 -5.14 3.20 19.17
C ILE A 32 -4.67 4.58 19.67
N PRO A 33 -5.16 5.68 19.07
CA PRO A 33 -4.73 6.99 19.47
C PRO A 33 -5.22 7.26 20.90
N PRO A 34 -4.49 8.07 21.71
CA PRO A 34 -4.78 8.23 23.14
C PRO A 34 -6.22 8.68 23.42
N GLU A 35 -6.86 9.37 22.46
CA GLU A 35 -8.23 9.86 22.54
C GLU A 35 -9.27 8.72 22.46
N GLU A 36 -8.98 7.65 21.73
CA GLU A 36 -9.87 6.50 21.55
C GLU A 36 -9.55 5.34 22.52
N LEU A 37 -8.57 5.54 23.40
CA LEU A 37 -8.10 4.52 24.31
C LEU A 37 -9.09 4.32 25.46
N HIS A 38 -9.58 3.10 25.64
CA HIS A 38 -10.44 2.80 26.78
C HIS A 38 -9.68 2.87 28.11
N PHE A 39 -10.38 3.15 29.22
CA PHE A 39 -9.80 3.32 30.55
C PHE A 39 -8.97 2.11 31.06
N TYR A 40 -9.26 0.90 30.55
CA TYR A 40 -8.54 -0.33 30.90
C TYR A 40 -7.37 -0.65 29.95
N GLN A 41 -7.24 0.08 28.84
CA GLN A 41 -6.19 -0.15 27.85
C GLN A 41 -4.93 0.63 28.21
N ARG A 42 -3.76 0.03 27.96
CA ARG A 42 -2.48 0.69 28.15
C ARG A 42 -2.15 1.55 26.94
N LYS A 43 -1.41 2.65 27.14
CA LYS A 43 -0.85 3.46 26.05
C LYS A 43 -0.06 2.55 25.09
N GLY A 44 -0.35 2.66 23.80
CA GLY A 44 0.20 1.77 22.78
C GLY A 44 -0.58 0.46 22.58
N ALA A 45 -1.81 0.36 23.09
CA ALA A 45 -2.72 -0.72 22.70
C ALA A 45 -2.96 -0.67 21.18
N ARG A 46 -2.98 -1.84 20.54
CA ARG A 46 -3.08 -1.97 19.08
C ARG A 46 -4.43 -2.56 18.71
N ARG A 47 -5.03 -2.07 17.64
CA ARG A 47 -6.23 -2.64 17.03
C ARG A 47 -5.96 -3.11 15.60
N LYS A 48 -6.77 -4.03 15.11
CA LYS A 48 -6.75 -4.38 13.68
C LYS A 48 -7.17 -3.14 12.90
N ARG A 49 -6.33 -2.70 11.96
CA ARG A 49 -6.63 -1.54 11.11
C ARG A 49 -7.92 -1.80 10.32
N HIS A 50 -8.89 -0.90 10.43
CA HIS A 50 -10.09 -0.92 9.60
C HIS A 50 -9.75 -0.49 8.18
N MET A 51 -10.51 -1.00 7.20
CA MET A 51 -10.34 -0.56 5.80
C MET A 51 -11.15 0.71 5.59
N PRO A 52 -10.70 1.62 4.71
CA PRO A 52 -11.46 2.82 4.42
C PRO A 52 -12.83 2.50 3.82
N ASP A 53 -13.87 3.15 4.35
CA ASP A 53 -15.27 2.88 3.99
C ASP A 53 -15.69 3.43 2.61
N PHE A 54 -14.88 4.30 2.01
CA PHE A 54 -15.15 4.88 0.68
C PHE A 54 -14.91 3.89 -0.48
N ILE A 55 -14.26 2.75 -0.22
CA ILE A 55 -14.02 1.72 -1.24
C ILE A 55 -15.30 0.90 -1.46
N PRO A 56 -15.72 0.62 -2.72
CA PRO A 56 -16.88 -0.22 -3.00
C PRO A 56 -16.82 -1.58 -2.31
N LYS A 57 -17.97 -2.07 -1.84
CA LYS A 57 -18.08 -3.33 -1.06
C LYS A 57 -17.45 -4.55 -1.77
N LYS A 58 -17.53 -4.61 -3.10
CA LYS A 58 -16.94 -5.68 -3.94
C LYS A 58 -15.41 -5.72 -3.76
N ASP A 59 -14.76 -4.58 -3.96
CA ASP A 59 -13.30 -4.45 -3.86
C ASP A 59 -12.82 -4.55 -2.42
N LEU A 60 -13.59 -4.03 -1.47
CA LEU A 60 -13.31 -4.17 -0.03
C LEU A 60 -13.32 -5.65 0.41
N LYS A 61 -14.18 -6.49 -0.16
CA LYS A 61 -14.20 -7.95 0.08
C LYS A 61 -12.94 -8.64 -0.45
N ILE A 62 -12.47 -8.23 -1.62
CA ILE A 62 -11.24 -8.75 -2.23
C ILE A 62 -10.04 -8.29 -1.42
N LEU A 63 -9.97 -7.01 -1.07
CA LEU A 63 -8.91 -6.43 -0.26
C LEU A 63 -8.81 -7.11 1.11
N ASN A 64 -9.93 -7.32 1.80
CA ASN A 64 -9.95 -8.06 3.08
C ASN A 64 -9.54 -9.52 2.92
N SER A 65 -9.95 -10.16 1.82
CA SER A 65 -9.51 -11.50 1.49
C SER A 65 -8.00 -11.58 1.28
N VAL A 66 -7.42 -10.62 0.56
CA VAL A 66 -5.98 -10.53 0.31
C VAL A 66 -5.25 -10.22 1.61
N LYS A 67 -5.74 -9.29 2.44
CA LYS A 67 -5.20 -8.99 3.78
C LYS A 67 -5.08 -10.25 4.64
N ARG A 68 -6.16 -11.02 4.77
CA ARG A 68 -6.19 -12.23 5.59
C ARG A 68 -5.22 -13.28 5.07
N LYS A 69 -5.19 -13.49 3.75
CA LYS A 69 -4.28 -14.45 3.12
C LYS A 69 -2.82 -14.02 3.27
N ALA A 70 -2.51 -12.76 3.02
CA ALA A 70 -1.16 -12.22 3.17
C ALA A 70 -0.63 -12.40 4.59
N TYR A 71 -1.43 -12.00 5.59
CA TYR A 71 -1.08 -12.17 7.00
C TYR A 71 -0.85 -13.64 7.36
N SER A 72 -1.73 -14.53 6.90
CA SER A 72 -1.62 -15.97 7.16
C SER A 72 -0.39 -16.57 6.50
N LEU A 73 -0.14 -16.27 5.22
CA LEU A 73 1.00 -16.80 4.47
C LEU A 73 2.31 -16.35 5.09
N ASP A 74 2.47 -15.05 5.38
CA ASP A 74 3.72 -14.55 5.95
C ASP A 74 3.99 -15.09 7.37
N LEU A 75 2.93 -15.33 8.17
CA LEU A 75 3.07 -15.91 9.52
C LEU A 75 3.32 -17.43 9.48
N GLN A 76 2.67 -18.15 8.57
CA GLN A 76 2.82 -19.60 8.41
C GLN A 76 4.17 -19.97 7.83
N LEU A 77 4.70 -19.19 6.88
CA LEU A 77 6.05 -19.38 6.35
C LEU A 77 7.11 -19.18 7.45
N SER A 78 6.90 -18.22 8.36
CA SER A 78 7.76 -18.05 9.53
C SER A 78 7.70 -19.22 10.53
N LEU A 79 6.60 -19.98 10.57
CA LEU A 79 6.42 -21.11 11.50
C LEU A 79 6.91 -22.45 10.90
N CYS A 80 6.84 -22.60 9.58
CA CYS A 80 7.19 -23.82 8.86
C CYS A 80 8.72 -24.11 8.82
N GLY A 81 9.55 -23.17 9.28
CA GLY A 81 11.01 -23.30 9.26
C GLY A 81 11.65 -24.11 10.41
N LEU A 82 10.90 -24.62 11.39
CA LEU A 82 11.53 -25.12 12.63
C LEU A 82 10.97 -26.40 13.28
N ARG A 83 10.03 -27.15 12.69
CA ARG A 83 9.57 -28.38 13.36
C ARG A 83 8.87 -29.41 12.45
N LEU A 84 9.64 -30.22 11.74
CA LEU A 84 9.14 -31.50 11.22
C LEU A 84 10.13 -32.62 11.55
N GLY A 85 9.85 -33.31 12.65
CA GLY A 85 10.53 -34.55 13.01
C GLY A 85 10.19 -35.66 12.02
N TRP A 86 11.05 -35.77 10.99
CA TRP A 86 11.50 -36.95 10.23
C TRP A 86 12.83 -36.52 9.59
N ALA A 87 13.84 -36.35 10.45
CA ALA A 87 15.08 -35.61 10.26
C ALA A 87 16.10 -36.19 9.24
N GLY A 88 15.67 -36.80 8.13
CA GLY A 88 16.62 -37.40 7.18
C GLY A 88 16.09 -37.82 5.80
N VAL A 89 14.79 -37.87 5.56
CA VAL A 89 14.24 -38.34 4.26
C VAL A 89 13.96 -37.19 3.29
N ILE A 90 13.70 -35.98 3.81
CA ILE A 90 13.46 -34.75 3.03
C ILE A 90 14.72 -33.87 2.96
N GLY A 91 15.91 -34.47 3.05
CA GLY A 91 17.14 -33.82 2.57
C GLY A 91 17.15 -33.61 1.05
N LEU A 92 16.06 -33.93 0.33
CA LEU A 92 16.07 -34.09 -1.11
C LEU A 92 15.94 -32.76 -1.88
N LEU A 93 15.18 -31.75 -1.44
CA LEU A 93 15.22 -30.42 -2.07
C LEU A 93 14.72 -29.31 -1.11
N PRO A 94 15.61 -28.46 -0.53
CA PRO A 94 15.18 -27.24 0.20
C PRO A 94 14.23 -26.35 -0.63
N TRP A 95 14.38 -26.42 -1.95
CA TRP A 95 13.60 -25.73 -2.97
C TRP A 95 12.10 -26.03 -2.99
N VAL A 96 11.65 -27.19 -2.47
CA VAL A 96 10.22 -27.57 -2.52
C VAL A 96 9.37 -26.62 -1.69
N GLY A 97 9.88 -26.19 -0.52
CA GLY A 97 9.22 -25.21 0.33
C GLY A 97 9.04 -23.87 -0.39
N ASP A 98 10.10 -23.39 -1.03
CA ASP A 98 10.10 -22.13 -1.78
C ASP A 98 9.16 -22.16 -2.99
N ILE A 99 9.10 -23.29 -3.72
CA ILE A 99 8.17 -23.45 -4.85
C ILE A 99 6.72 -23.38 -4.38
N ILE A 100 6.39 -24.03 -3.26
CA ILE A 100 5.04 -23.97 -2.68
C ILE A 100 4.71 -22.55 -2.19
N ALA A 101 5.66 -21.89 -1.52
CA ALA A 101 5.51 -20.51 -1.08
C ALA A 101 5.27 -19.55 -2.26
N CYS A 102 6.07 -19.68 -3.31
CA CYS A 102 5.92 -18.93 -4.56
C CYS A 102 4.55 -19.18 -5.21
N CYS A 103 4.09 -20.44 -5.26
CA CYS A 103 2.76 -20.78 -5.78
C CYS A 103 1.64 -20.05 -5.01
N PHE A 104 1.69 -20.05 -3.67
CA PHE A 104 0.71 -19.32 -2.85
C PHE A 104 0.78 -17.80 -3.06
N ALA A 105 1.98 -17.24 -3.19
CA ALA A 105 2.17 -15.82 -3.46
C ALA A 105 1.59 -15.42 -4.83
N VAL A 106 1.83 -16.22 -5.88
CA VAL A 106 1.21 -16.03 -7.20
C VAL A 106 -0.32 -16.13 -7.12
N MET A 107 -0.87 -17.10 -6.39
CA MET A 107 -2.32 -17.20 -6.18
C MET A 107 -2.90 -15.97 -5.48
N LEU A 108 -2.14 -15.35 -4.58
CA LEU A 108 -2.52 -14.10 -3.92
C LEU A 108 -2.56 -12.94 -4.92
N VAL A 109 -1.56 -12.82 -5.80
CA VAL A 109 -1.54 -11.82 -6.90
C VAL A 109 -2.73 -12.03 -7.85
N LYS A 110 -3.01 -13.28 -8.24
CA LYS A 110 -4.19 -13.60 -9.08
C LYS A 110 -5.49 -13.18 -8.43
N LYS A 111 -5.62 -13.34 -7.11
CA LYS A 111 -6.80 -12.88 -6.36
C LYS A 111 -6.87 -11.36 -6.30
N ALA A 112 -5.74 -10.67 -6.16
CA ALA A 112 -5.68 -9.22 -6.24
C ALA A 112 -6.09 -8.69 -7.63
N ASN A 113 -5.85 -9.45 -8.69
CA ASN A 113 -6.28 -9.08 -10.05
C ASN A 113 -7.79 -9.18 -10.29
N SER A 114 -8.54 -9.76 -9.35
CA SER A 114 -10.00 -9.91 -9.48
C SER A 114 -10.79 -8.64 -9.07
N ILE A 115 -10.11 -7.55 -8.74
CA ILE A 115 -10.71 -6.24 -8.42
C ILE A 115 -11.43 -5.64 -9.63
N ASP A 116 -12.34 -4.71 -9.38
CA ASP A 116 -13.10 -4.07 -10.44
C ASP A 116 -12.18 -3.23 -11.35
N GLY A 117 -12.24 -3.48 -12.66
CA GLY A 117 -11.33 -2.87 -13.64
C GLY A 117 -9.92 -3.49 -13.70
N GLY A 118 -9.64 -4.53 -12.90
CA GLY A 118 -8.36 -5.23 -12.90
C GLY A 118 -7.19 -4.42 -12.33
N LEU A 119 -6.03 -5.07 -12.22
CA LEU A 119 -4.78 -4.40 -11.85
C LEU A 119 -4.15 -3.75 -13.09
N PRO A 120 -3.64 -2.50 -12.98
CA PRO A 120 -2.77 -1.93 -13.99
C PRO A 120 -1.55 -2.84 -14.23
N ALA A 121 -1.08 -2.93 -15.48
CA ALA A 121 0.04 -3.80 -15.85
C ALA A 121 1.30 -3.51 -15.02
N GLU A 122 1.56 -2.23 -14.73
CA GLU A 122 2.67 -1.80 -13.89
C GLU A 122 2.55 -2.36 -12.46
N LEU A 123 1.36 -2.27 -11.85
CA LEU A 123 1.12 -2.75 -10.50
C LEU A 123 1.20 -4.27 -10.42
N HIS A 124 0.61 -4.97 -11.39
CA HIS A 124 0.70 -6.42 -11.50
C HIS A 124 2.16 -6.88 -11.63
N SER A 125 2.93 -6.24 -12.52
CA SER A 125 4.35 -6.55 -12.69
C SER A 125 5.13 -6.30 -11.40
N ARG A 126 4.86 -5.19 -10.69
CA ARG A 126 5.51 -4.90 -9.39
C ARG A 126 5.20 -5.95 -8.32
N MET A 127 3.94 -6.40 -8.25
CA MET A 127 3.56 -7.47 -7.33
C MET A 127 4.24 -8.80 -7.69
N MET A 128 4.37 -9.11 -8.98
CA MET A 128 5.07 -10.30 -9.45
C MET A 128 6.57 -10.23 -9.21
N MET A 129 7.19 -9.06 -9.39
CA MET A 129 8.59 -8.83 -9.07
C MET A 129 8.86 -9.11 -7.59
N ASN A 130 7.98 -8.65 -6.68
CA ASN A 130 8.12 -8.96 -5.26
C ASN A 130 8.13 -10.48 -5.00
N VAL A 131 7.27 -11.25 -5.70
CA VAL A 131 7.25 -12.72 -5.59
C VAL A 131 8.52 -13.34 -6.17
N ALA A 132 9.00 -12.84 -7.30
CA ALA A 132 10.23 -13.32 -7.92
C ALA A 132 11.47 -13.05 -7.04
N PHE A 133 11.55 -11.88 -6.41
CA PHE A 133 12.60 -11.55 -5.45
C PHE A 133 12.54 -12.45 -4.21
N ASP A 134 11.35 -12.66 -3.66
CA ASP A 134 11.15 -13.53 -2.49
C ASP A 134 11.58 -14.96 -2.78
N PHE A 135 11.13 -15.51 -3.91
CA PHE A 135 11.55 -16.83 -4.38
C PHE A 135 13.06 -16.88 -4.59
N GLY A 136 13.63 -15.91 -5.33
CA GLY A 136 15.05 -15.82 -5.64
C GLY A 136 15.96 -15.71 -4.41
N ILE A 137 15.48 -15.06 -3.35
CA ILE A 137 16.18 -14.97 -2.07
C ILE A 137 16.02 -16.27 -1.28
N GLY A 138 14.84 -16.89 -1.28
CA GLY A 138 14.57 -18.19 -0.64
C GLY A 138 15.46 -19.32 -1.15
N LEU A 139 15.89 -19.23 -2.42
CA LEU A 139 16.87 -20.12 -3.04
C LEU A 139 18.23 -20.19 -2.31
N ILE A 140 18.57 -19.17 -1.52
CA ILE A 140 19.85 -19.11 -0.79
C ILE A 140 19.65 -19.70 0.61
N PRO A 141 20.13 -20.92 0.89
CA PRO A 141 19.97 -21.52 2.21
C PRO A 141 20.66 -20.66 3.28
N VAL A 142 20.14 -20.70 4.51
CA VAL A 142 20.61 -19.92 5.68
C VAL A 142 20.29 -18.43 5.60
N VAL A 143 20.72 -17.71 4.56
CA VAL A 143 20.51 -16.26 4.46
C VAL A 143 19.09 -15.94 3.96
N GLY A 144 18.59 -16.72 3.01
CA GLY A 144 17.28 -16.56 2.40
C GLY A 144 16.13 -16.66 3.39
N ASP A 145 16.21 -17.62 4.32
CA ASP A 145 15.18 -17.83 5.35
C ASP A 145 15.00 -16.60 6.25
N PHE A 146 16.10 -15.98 6.70
CA PHE A 146 16.02 -14.75 7.48
C PHE A 146 15.46 -13.60 6.66
N ILE A 147 15.96 -13.40 5.44
CA ILE A 147 15.52 -12.29 4.60
C ILE A 147 14.05 -12.46 4.20
N ASN A 148 13.57 -13.66 3.89
CA ASN A 148 12.16 -13.94 3.59
C ASN A 148 11.25 -13.55 4.77
N ILE A 149 11.62 -13.94 5.99
CA ILE A 149 10.88 -13.56 7.23
C ILE A 149 10.83 -12.04 7.43
N LEU A 150 11.91 -11.32 7.08
CA LEU A 150 11.94 -9.86 7.15
C LEU A 150 11.19 -9.19 5.99
N TYR A 151 11.28 -9.77 4.79
CA TYR A 151 10.76 -9.18 3.57
C TYR A 151 9.25 -9.35 3.44
N LYS A 152 8.64 -10.44 3.93
CA LYS A 152 7.19 -10.67 3.96
C LYS A 152 6.50 -10.21 2.67
N CYS A 153 6.83 -10.89 1.58
CA CYS A 153 6.41 -10.51 0.23
C CYS A 153 4.88 -10.31 0.10
N ASN A 154 4.07 -11.16 0.75
CA ASN A 154 2.62 -11.09 0.62
C ASN A 154 2.05 -9.82 1.27
N SER A 155 2.59 -9.41 2.42
CA SER A 155 2.25 -8.16 3.08
C SER A 155 2.57 -6.93 2.22
N ARG A 156 3.73 -6.93 1.55
CA ARG A 156 4.10 -5.85 0.61
C ARG A 156 3.12 -5.77 -0.57
N ASN A 157 2.76 -6.91 -1.13
CA ASN A 157 1.77 -7.00 -2.19
C ASN A 157 0.38 -6.52 -1.76
N PHE A 158 -0.03 -6.85 -0.53
CA PHE A 158 -1.25 -6.32 0.07
C PHE A 158 -1.21 -4.79 0.21
N VAL A 159 -0.11 -4.22 0.71
CA VAL A 159 0.06 -2.75 0.85
C VAL A 159 0.02 -2.04 -0.51
N LEU A 160 0.62 -2.64 -1.54
CA LEU A 160 0.56 -2.10 -2.91
C LEU A 160 -0.89 -2.07 -3.44
N LEU A 161 -1.64 -3.15 -3.25
CA LEU A 161 -3.05 -3.22 -3.64
C LEU A 161 -3.90 -2.20 -2.89
N GLU A 162 -3.70 -2.07 -1.58
CA GLU A 162 -4.43 -1.10 -0.77
C GLU A 162 -4.16 0.33 -1.22
N LYS A 163 -2.89 0.70 -1.40
CA LYS A 163 -2.50 2.04 -1.89
C LYS A 163 -3.14 2.35 -3.25
N TYR A 164 -3.18 1.37 -4.13
CA TYR A 164 -3.83 1.52 -5.43
C TYR A 164 -5.33 1.77 -5.29
N LEU A 165 -6.05 0.97 -4.50
CA LEU A 165 -7.49 1.15 -4.28
C LEU A 165 -7.80 2.48 -3.59
N VAL A 166 -6.98 2.88 -2.61
CA VAL A 166 -7.08 4.18 -1.94
C VAL A 166 -6.89 5.33 -2.94
N SER A 167 -5.90 5.25 -3.83
CA SER A 167 -5.69 6.27 -4.87
C SER A 167 -6.83 6.28 -5.88
N LYS A 168 -7.22 5.11 -6.39
CA LYS A 168 -8.31 4.95 -7.37
C LYS A 168 -9.61 5.57 -6.86
N TYR A 169 -10.08 5.15 -5.69
CA TYR A 169 -11.35 5.61 -5.12
C TYR A 169 -11.24 6.94 -4.38
N GLY A 170 -10.07 7.29 -3.85
CA GLY A 170 -9.82 8.61 -3.24
C GLY A 170 -9.92 9.73 -4.27
N ASN A 171 -9.36 9.53 -5.47
CA ASN A 171 -9.53 10.47 -6.57
C ASN A 171 -10.99 10.55 -7.02
N GLU A 172 -11.72 9.44 -7.09
CA GLU A 172 -13.15 9.45 -7.41
C GLU A 172 -13.97 10.21 -6.37
N ALA A 173 -13.72 9.97 -5.07
CA ALA A 173 -14.41 10.65 -3.97
C ALA A 173 -14.12 12.17 -3.94
N VAL A 174 -12.88 12.59 -4.21
CA VAL A 174 -12.51 14.01 -4.32
C VAL A 174 -13.20 14.66 -5.53
N ASN A 175 -13.36 13.92 -6.63
CA ASN A 175 -14.00 14.45 -7.85
C ASN A 175 -15.54 14.45 -7.78
N THR A 176 -16.15 13.61 -6.93
CA THR A 176 -17.62 13.49 -6.78
C THR A 176 -18.19 14.14 -5.51
N GLY A 177 -17.34 14.52 -4.55
CA GLY A 177 -17.76 15.31 -3.40
C GLY A 177 -18.33 16.67 -3.82
N PRO A 178 -19.26 17.27 -3.06
CA PRO A 178 -19.69 18.63 -3.32
C PRO A 178 -18.46 19.53 -3.30
N LYS A 179 -18.07 20.08 -4.47
CA LYS A 179 -17.05 21.13 -4.53
C LYS A 179 -17.48 22.21 -3.55
N GLU A 180 -16.77 22.33 -2.43
CA GLU A 180 -17.12 23.29 -1.38
C GLU A 180 -17.45 24.64 -2.01
N PRO A 181 -18.57 25.29 -1.64
CA PRO A 181 -19.04 26.50 -2.31
C PRO A 181 -18.00 27.63 -2.32
N ARG A 182 -17.02 27.61 -1.40
CA ARG A 182 -15.89 28.57 -1.38
C ARG A 182 -14.99 28.47 -2.61
N THR A 183 -14.65 27.27 -3.08
CA THR A 183 -13.74 27.10 -4.21
C THR A 183 -14.38 27.55 -5.53
N GLN A 184 -15.69 27.29 -5.69
CA GLN A 184 -16.46 27.75 -6.86
C GLN A 184 -16.71 29.27 -6.81
N ALA A 185 -17.02 29.82 -5.64
CA ALA A 185 -17.20 31.27 -5.47
C ALA A 185 -15.89 32.03 -5.71
N GLU A 186 -14.73 31.55 -5.21
CA GLU A 186 -13.43 32.16 -5.50
C GLU A 186 -13.06 32.08 -6.98
N GLN A 187 -13.34 30.96 -7.65
CA GLN A 187 -13.09 30.81 -9.08
C GLN A 187 -13.99 31.73 -9.91
N ALA A 188 -15.27 31.86 -9.55
CA ALA A 188 -16.21 32.76 -10.21
C ALA A 188 -15.84 34.23 -10.00
N VAL A 189 -15.42 34.63 -8.79
CA VAL A 189 -14.96 36.00 -8.49
C VAL A 189 -13.68 36.32 -9.27
N LYS A 190 -12.72 35.40 -9.33
CA LYS A 190 -11.48 35.58 -10.10
C LYS A 190 -11.74 35.65 -11.61
N ALA A 191 -12.63 34.81 -12.15
CA ALA A 191 -13.03 34.85 -13.55
C ALA A 191 -13.73 36.18 -13.91
N ASN A 192 -14.63 36.67 -13.05
CA ASN A 192 -15.30 37.96 -13.27
C ASN A 192 -14.33 39.14 -13.17
N ALA A 193 -13.37 39.10 -12.24
CA ALA A 193 -12.32 40.12 -12.12
C ALA A 193 -11.42 40.17 -13.36
N GLN A 194 -11.07 39.02 -13.94
CA GLN A 194 -10.29 38.93 -15.18
C GLN A 194 -11.08 39.43 -16.39
N ALA A 195 -12.36 39.05 -16.52
CA ALA A 195 -13.23 39.55 -17.58
C ALA A 195 -13.42 41.08 -17.53
N GLN A 196 -13.58 41.64 -16.32
CA GLN A 196 -13.67 43.09 -16.12
C GLN A 196 -12.35 43.81 -16.41
N ALA A 197 -11.20 43.21 -16.11
CA ALA A 197 -9.90 43.77 -16.45
C ALA A 197 -9.69 43.83 -17.97
N HIS A 198 -10.06 42.76 -18.70
CA HIS A 198 -9.99 42.74 -20.16
C HIS A 198 -10.95 43.75 -20.81
N ALA A 199 -12.18 43.89 -20.31
CA ALA A 199 -13.14 44.88 -20.82
C ALA A 199 -12.73 46.34 -20.53
N ARG A 200 -11.95 46.58 -19.47
CA ARG A 200 -11.38 47.91 -19.17
C ARG A 200 -10.17 48.24 -20.06
N MET A 201 -9.39 47.25 -20.49
CA MET A 201 -8.30 47.45 -21.44
C MET A 201 -8.81 47.83 -22.83
N ASP A 202 -9.90 47.22 -23.29
CA ASP A 202 -10.50 47.50 -24.61
C ASP A 202 -11.08 48.93 -24.72
N LYS A 203 -11.68 49.46 -23.64
CA LYS A 203 -12.25 50.82 -23.63
C LYS A 203 -11.24 51.96 -23.65
N ASN A 204 -9.99 51.71 -23.31
CA ASN A 204 -8.91 52.71 -23.30
C ASN A 204 -8.02 52.62 -24.54
N GLN A 205 -8.39 51.82 -25.54
CA GLN A 205 -7.70 51.77 -26.83
C GLN A 205 -7.96 53.11 -27.57
N PRO A 206 -6.93 53.95 -27.83
CA PRO A 206 -7.13 55.17 -28.61
C PRO A 206 -7.60 54.82 -30.02
N PRO A 207 -8.52 55.61 -30.61
CA PRO A 207 -9.05 55.33 -31.93
C PRO A 207 -7.91 55.24 -32.96
N PRO A 208 -7.98 54.29 -33.92
CA PRO A 208 -6.91 54.11 -34.89
C PRO A 208 -6.70 55.42 -35.65
N ALA A 209 -5.46 55.94 -35.61
CA ALA A 209 -5.11 57.14 -36.33
C ALA A 209 -5.38 56.92 -37.83
N HIS A 210 -6.28 57.73 -38.40
CA HIS A 210 -6.54 57.73 -39.83
C HIS A 210 -5.27 58.18 -40.57
N VAL A 211 -4.55 57.22 -41.14
CA VAL A 211 -3.46 57.49 -42.08
C VAL A 211 -4.12 57.96 -43.37
N THR A 212 -3.99 59.25 -43.66
CA THR A 212 -4.41 59.82 -44.94
C THR A 212 -3.24 59.66 -45.91
N VAL A 213 -3.51 59.07 -47.07
CA VAL A 213 -2.57 58.72 -48.15
C VAL A 213 -2.00 59.97 -48.81
#